data_AF-A0A344UPE6-F1
#
_entry.id   AF-A0A344UPE6-F1
#
_cell.length_a   1.000
_cell.length_b   1.000
_cell.length_c   1.000
_cell.angle_alpha   90.00
_cell.angle_beta   90.00
_cell.angle_gamma   90.00
#
_symmetry.space_group_name_H-M   'P 1'
#
loop_
_entity.id
_entity.type
_entity.pdbx_description
1 polymer ?
#
loop_
_entity_poly.entity_id
_entity_poly.type
_entity_poly.pdbx_seq_one_letter_code
_entity_poly.pdbx_strand_id
1 'polypeptide(L)' 'MTPELFDILTSPAVLDLPGRNAQAARLVILEQWNMRAAAQAHGITAGTVSRAVTRIRAAYEALNPVLR' A
#
# COMPACT_ATOMS: atom_id res chain seq x y z
N MET A 1 5.74 8.43 4.20
CA MET A 1 6.03 7.02 4.50
C MET A 1 7.26 6.61 3.72
N THR A 2 8.24 5.98 4.36
CA THR A 2 9.46 5.50 3.70
C THR A 2 9.24 4.11 3.06
N PRO A 3 10.11 3.68 2.13
CA PRO A 3 10.04 2.33 1.57
C PRO A 3 10.13 1.23 2.63
N GLU A 4 11.00 1.38 3.62
CA GLU A 4 11.20 0.37 4.68
C GLU A 4 9.94 0.22 5.53
N LEU A 5 9.30 1.33 5.87
CA LEU A 5 8.05 1.30 6.63
C LEU A 5 6.90 0.72 5.82
N PHE A 6 6.88 0.95 4.51
CA PHE A 6 5.92 0.32 3.61
C PHE A 6 6.09 -1.22 3.60
N ASP A 7 7.33 -1.71 3.50
CA ASP A 7 7.60 -3.15 3.47
C ASP A 7 7.20 -3.82 4.80
N ILE A 8 7.44 -3.17 5.94
CA ILE A 8 6.96 -3.63 7.25
C ILE A 8 5.42 -3.70 7.28
N LEU A 9 4.75 -2.62 6.88
CA LEU A 9 3.28 -2.53 6.90
C LEU A 9 2.61 -3.53 5.98
N THR A 10 3.23 -3.85 4.84
CA THR A 10 2.68 -4.80 3.87
C THR A 10 3.10 -6.24 4.13
N SER A 11 3.94 -6.49 5.13
CA SER A 11 4.33 -7.83 5.54
C SER A 11 3.14 -8.66 6.04
N PRO A 12 3.23 -10.01 5.99
CA PRO A 12 2.18 -10.91 6.50
C PRO A 12 1.88 -10.71 7.99
N ALA A 13 2.83 -10.20 8.76
CA ALA A 13 2.65 -9.95 10.19
C ALA A 13 1.72 -8.75 10.49
N VAL A 14 1.49 -7.85 9.52
CA VAL A 14 0.75 -6.61 9.76
C VAL A 14 -0.55 -6.56 8.96
N LEU A 15 -0.48 -6.60 7.62
CA LEU A 15 -1.68 -6.45 6.77
C LEU A 15 -2.01 -7.69 5.93
N ASP A 16 -1.04 -8.59 5.73
CA ASP A 16 -1.17 -9.77 4.87
C ASP A 16 -1.84 -9.45 3.52
N LEU A 17 -1.27 -8.47 2.82
CA LEU A 17 -1.80 -8.05 1.52
C LEU A 17 -1.31 -9.00 0.43
N PRO A 18 -2.18 -9.40 -0.51
CA PRO A 18 -1.74 -10.12 -1.70
C PRO A 18 -0.64 -9.32 -2.43
N GLY A 19 0.45 -10.00 -2.84
CA GLY A 19 1.64 -9.34 -3.37
C GLY A 19 1.37 -8.37 -4.53
N ARG A 20 0.45 -8.70 -5.45
CA ARG A 20 0.05 -7.80 -6.54
C ARG A 20 -0.63 -6.51 -6.04
N ASN A 21 -1.43 -6.61 -4.99
CA ASN A 21 -2.12 -5.46 -4.40
C ASN A 21 -1.12 -4.56 -3.66
N ALA A 22 -0.18 -5.16 -2.93
CA ALA A 22 0.89 -4.44 -2.25
C ALA A 22 1.79 -3.71 -3.26
N GLN A 23 2.23 -4.37 -4.33
CA GLN A 23 3.04 -3.74 -5.38
C GLN A 23 2.30 -2.59 -6.08
N ALA A 24 1.03 -2.77 -6.45
CA ALA A 24 0.25 -1.70 -7.05
C ALA A 24 0.05 -0.51 -6.08
N ALA A 25 -0.16 -0.78 -4.79
CA ALA A 25 -0.25 0.28 -3.78
C ALA A 25 1.09 1.00 -3.57
N ARG A 26 2.23 0.30 -3.73
CA ARG A 26 3.58 0.88 -3.65
C ARG A 26 3.78 1.95 -4.71
N LEU A 27 3.39 1.68 -5.96
CA LEU A 27 3.46 2.66 -7.07
C LEU A 27 2.65 3.93 -6.75
N VAL A 28 1.48 3.78 -6.13
CA VAL A 28 0.64 4.93 -5.78
C VAL A 28 1.23 5.73 -4.62
N ILE A 29 1.73 5.05 -3.58
CA ILE A 29 2.13 5.73 -2.34
C ILE A 29 3.54 6.30 -2.41
N LEU A 30 4.49 5.56 -2.98
CA LEU A 30 5.91 5.96 -3.01
C LEU A 30 6.27 6.68 -4.32
N GLU A 31 5.66 6.31 -5.43
CA GLU A 31 6.01 6.83 -6.76
C GLU A 31 4.95 7.80 -7.32
N GLN A 32 3.89 8.08 -6.56
CA GLN A 32 2.80 9.00 -6.91
C GLN A 32 2.07 8.68 -8.23
N TRP A 33 2.03 7.41 -8.61
CA TRP A 33 1.24 6.98 -9.75
C TRP A 33 -0.26 7.17 -9.48
N ASN A 34 -1.03 7.46 -10.53
CA ASN A 34 -2.47 7.37 -10.42
C ASN A 34 -2.91 5.89 -10.24
N MET A 35 -3.98 5.67 -9.49
CA MET A 35 -4.45 4.32 -9.15
C MET A 35 -4.84 3.48 -10.37
N ARG A 36 -5.33 4.11 -11.46
CA ARG A 36 -5.74 3.39 -12.67
C ARG A 36 -4.52 2.82 -13.40
N ALA A 37 -3.45 3.60 -13.53
CA ALA A 37 -2.19 3.17 -14.15
C ALA A 37 -1.52 2.07 -13.32
N ALA A 38 -1.45 2.23 -11.99
CA ALA A 38 -0.92 1.19 -11.11
C ALA A 38 -1.74 -0.11 -11.17
N ALA A 39 -3.07 -0.01 -11.24
CA ALA A 39 -3.94 -1.16 -11.39
C ALA A 39 -3.70 -1.91 -12.71
N GLN A 40 -3.55 -1.17 -13.81
CA GLN A 40 -3.24 -1.72 -15.13
C GLN A 40 -1.90 -2.45 -15.16
N ALA A 41 -0.86 -1.87 -14.53
CA ALA A 41 0.48 -2.47 -14.47
C ALA A 41 0.51 -3.84 -13.78
N HIS A 42 -0.43 -4.10 -12.86
CA HIS A 42 -0.50 -5.35 -12.09
C HIS A 42 -1.71 -6.23 -12.41
N GLY A 43 -2.49 -5.89 -13.44
CA GLY A 43 -3.64 -6.67 -13.89
C GLY A 43 -4.76 -6.79 -12.85
N ILE A 44 -4.99 -5.75 -12.05
CA ILE A 44 -6.06 -5.68 -11.04
C ILE A 44 -6.96 -4.47 -11.27
N THR A 45 -8.02 -4.33 -10.48
CA THR A 45 -8.93 -3.18 -10.59
C THR A 45 -8.46 -1.99 -9.76
N ALA A 46 -8.75 -0.76 -10.22
CA ALA A 46 -8.45 0.46 -9.47
C ALA A 46 -9.10 0.47 -8.08
N GLY A 47 -10.29 -0.13 -7.92
CA GLY A 47 -10.91 -0.31 -6.60
C GLY A 47 -10.13 -1.22 -5.66
N THR A 48 -9.42 -2.23 -6.20
CA THR A 48 -8.53 -3.09 -5.40
C THR A 48 -7.30 -2.33 -4.93
N VAL A 49 -6.71 -1.51 -5.81
CA VAL A 49 -5.60 -0.61 -5.46
C VAL A 49 -6.05 0.40 -4.40
N SER A 50 -7.21 1.03 -4.59
CA SER A 50 -7.78 1.98 -3.63
C SER A 50 -7.93 1.36 -2.24
N ARG A 51 -8.53 0.17 -2.13
CA ARG A 51 -8.66 -0.54 -0.85
C ARG A 51 -7.30 -0.85 -0.21
N ALA A 52 -6.33 -1.30 -1.00
CA ALA A 52 -4.98 -1.59 -0.49
C ALA A 52 -4.31 -0.33 0.05
N VAL A 53 -4.36 0.78 -0.70
CA VAL A 53 -3.82 2.08 -0.28
C VAL A 53 -4.49 2.58 1.00
N THR A 54 -5.82 2.50 1.11
CA THR A 54 -6.55 2.89 2.32
C THR A 54 -6.12 2.07 3.53
N ARG A 55 -6.02 0.74 3.40
CA ARG A 55 -5.58 -0.14 4.51
C ARG A 55 -4.16 0.19 4.98
N ILE A 56 -3.24 0.44 4.05
CA ILE A 56 -1.84 0.79 4.38
C ILE A 56 -1.77 2.15 5.10
N ARG A 57 -2.51 3.16 4.61
CA ARG A 57 -2.54 4.49 5.25
C ARG A 57 -3.15 4.42 6.65
N ALA A 58 -4.24 3.66 6.83
CA ALA A 58 -4.85 3.46 8.14
C ALA A 58 -3.89 2.78 9.12
N ALA A 59 -3.16 1.75 8.68
CA ALA A 59 -2.15 1.08 9.52
C ALA A 59 -0.99 2.03 9.88
N TYR A 60 -0.52 2.85 8.93
CA TYR A 60 0.48 3.88 9.20
C TYR A 60 -0.02 4.90 10.24
N GLU A 61 -1.25 5.41 10.09
CA GLU A 61 -1.85 6.35 11.03
C GLU A 61 -2.00 5.76 12.44
N ALA A 62 -2.35 4.47 12.54
CA ALA A 62 -2.44 3.78 13.82
C ALA A 62 -1.07 3.58 14.51
N LEU A 63 0.01 3.43 13.74
CA LEU A 63 1.37 3.28 14.28
C LEU A 63 2.07 4.62 14.54
N ASN A 64 1.66 5.70 13.88
CA ASN A 64 2.27 7.01 13.99
C ASN A 64 2.43 7.55 15.44
N PRO A 65 1.53 7.26 16.41
CA PRO A 65 1.73 7.64 17.82
C PRO A 65 2.85 6.87 18.54
N VAL A 66 3.20 5.67 18.06
CA VAL A 66 4.23 4.79 18.66
C VAL A 66 5.60 5.04 18.03
N LEU A 67 5.63 5.57 16.80
CA LEU A 67 6.84 5.89 16.05
C LEU A 67 7.44 7.27 16.37
N ARG A 68 6.78 8.06 17.24
CA ARG A 68 7.21 9.37 17.72
C ARG A 68 7.75 9.26 19.15
#